data_AF-A0A926M2D6-F1
#
_entry.id   AF-A0A926M2D6-F1
#
_cell.length_a   1.000
_cell.length_b   1.000
_cell.length_c   1.000
_cell.angle_alpha   90.00
_cell.angle_beta   90.00
_cell.angle_gamma   90.00
#
_symmetry.space_group_name_H-M   'P 1'
#
loop_
_entity.id
_entity.type
_entity.pdbx_description
1 polymer ?
#
loop_
_entity_poly.entity_id
_entity_poly.type
_entity_poly.pdbx_seq_one_letter_code
_entity_poly.pdbx_strand_id
1 'polypeptide(L)'
;MKNLGYDKIEILENDGVFTVKNINTTLGFVRFNELGEVEYIFVNPIFRKRGLAKKLLKLVKEKTGKKIIFQNPISPLGEKLLKSIAKWS
;
A
#
# COMPACT_ATOMS: atom_id res chain seq x y z
N MET A 1 12.71 -22.28 6.98
CA MET A 1 12.29 -20.89 6.70
C MET A 1 10.96 -20.64 7.38
N LYS A 2 10.84 -19.66 8.29
CA LYS A 2 9.54 -19.35 8.94
C LYS A 2 8.57 -18.88 7.84
N ASN A 3 7.51 -19.65 7.62
CA ASN A 3 6.40 -19.24 6.77
C ASN A 3 5.79 -18.00 7.44
N LEU A 4 6.00 -16.83 6.86
CA LEU A 4 5.76 -15.52 7.50
C LEU A 4 4.27 -15.14 7.56
N GLY A 5 3.38 -16.12 7.76
CA GLY A 5 1.95 -15.90 7.96
C GLY A 5 1.22 -15.38 6.72
N TYR A 6 1.63 -15.80 5.51
CA TYR A 6 0.88 -15.53 4.29
C TYR A 6 -0.33 -16.45 4.12
N ASP A 7 -0.47 -17.47 4.97
CA ASP A 7 -1.39 -18.59 4.77
C ASP A 7 -2.88 -18.16 4.86
N LYS A 8 -3.17 -16.95 5.34
CA LYS A 8 -4.50 -16.32 5.31
C LYS A 8 -4.37 -14.79 5.25
N ILE A 9 -4.16 -14.23 4.06
CA ILE A 9 -4.19 -12.78 3.86
C ILE A 9 -5.61 -12.33 3.53
N GLU A 10 -6.08 -11.35 4.28
CA GLU A 10 -7.34 -10.65 4.09
C GLU A 10 -7.07 -9.20 3.65
N ILE A 11 -7.89 -8.71 2.72
CA ILE A 11 -7.91 -7.32 2.28
C ILE A 11 -9.24 -6.74 2.71
N LEU A 12 -9.20 -5.71 3.55
CA LEU A 12 -10.36 -4.95 3.98
C LEU A 12 -10.36 -3.59 3.29
N GLU A 13 -11.55 -3.13 2.91
CA GLU A 13 -11.79 -1.78 2.41
C GLU A 13 -12.77 -1.09 3.36
N ASN A 14 -12.43 0.10 3.87
CA ASN A 14 -13.34 0.92 4.65
C ASN A 14 -12.97 2.40 4.53
N ASP A 15 -13.94 3.26 4.19
CA ASP A 15 -13.81 4.72 4.14
C ASP A 15 -12.50 5.23 3.51
N GLY A 16 -12.20 4.79 2.29
CA GLY A 16 -10.98 5.20 1.57
C GLY A 16 -9.69 4.60 2.13
N VAL A 17 -9.78 3.52 2.89
CA VAL A 17 -8.61 2.79 3.42
C VAL A 17 -8.63 1.34 2.95
N PHE A 18 -7.56 0.91 2.28
CA PHE A 18 -7.27 -0.51 2.10
C PHE A 18 -6.33 -1.00 3.18
N THR A 19 -6.73 -2.05 3.90
CA THR A 19 -5.89 -2.71 4.91
C THR A 19 -5.61 -4.15 4.50
N VAL A 20 -4.33 -4.53 4.48
CA VAL A 20 -3.91 -5.91 4.29
C VAL A 20 -3.46 -6.46 5.63
N LYS A 21 -4.10 -7.54 6.07
CA LYS A 21 -3.84 -8.20 7.36
C LYS A 21 -3.82 -9.71 7.20
N ASN A 22 -3.31 -10.39 8.22
CA ASN A 22 -3.51 -11.82 8.42
C ASN A 22 -4.17 -12.04 9.78
N ILE A 23 -4.28 -13.30 10.20
CA ILE A 23 -4.88 -13.67 11.50
C ILE A 23 -4.14 -13.05 12.70
N ASN A 24 -2.86 -12.72 12.56
CA ASN A 24 -2.02 -12.29 13.68
C ASN A 24 -1.81 -10.77 13.71
N THR A 25 -1.78 -10.09 12.56
CA THR A 25 -1.40 -8.68 12.49
C THR A 25 -1.77 -7.99 11.17
N THR A 26 -1.74 -6.66 11.17
CA THR A 26 -1.79 -5.83 9.97
C THR A 26 -0.41 -5.81 9.29
N LEU A 27 -0.38 -6.21 8.02
CA LEU A 27 0.84 -6.20 7.22
C LEU A 27 1.11 -4.81 6.64
N GLY A 28 0.05 -4.08 6.27
CA GLY A 28 0.14 -2.72 5.78
C GLY A 28 -1.23 -2.16 5.39
N PHE A 29 -1.30 -0.86 5.18
CA PHE A 29 -2.51 -0.20 4.74
C PHE A 29 -2.19 1.05 3.92
N VAL A 30 -3.17 1.51 3.15
CA VAL A 30 -3.11 2.77 2.40
C VAL A 30 -4.43 3.50 2.56
N ARG A 31 -4.36 4.79 2.86
CA ARG A 31 -5.47 5.73 2.84
C ARG A 31 -5.39 6.57 1.58
N PHE A 32 -6.52 6.72 0.91
CA PHE A 32 -6.63 7.41 -0.36
C PHE A 32 -7.98 8.11 -0.50
N ASN A 33 -8.06 9.09 -1.40
CA ASN A 33 -9.30 9.76 -1.77
C ASN A 33 -9.80 9.34 -3.16
N GLU A 34 -10.99 9.82 -3.53
CA GLU A 34 -11.65 9.50 -4.81
C GLU A 34 -10.86 9.97 -6.04
N LEU A 35 -9.93 10.92 -5.87
CA LEU A 35 -9.04 11.40 -6.93
C LEU A 35 -7.83 10.48 -7.16
N GLY A 36 -7.67 9.44 -6.35
CA GLY A 36 -6.50 8.54 -6.39
C GLY A 36 -5.26 9.13 -5.70
N GLU A 37 -5.44 10.16 -4.88
CA GLU A 37 -4.37 10.69 -4.03
C GLU A 37 -4.20 9.79 -2.80
N VAL A 38 -2.97 9.38 -2.56
CA VAL A 38 -2.55 8.59 -1.41
C VAL A 38 -2.12 9.55 -0.32
N GLU A 39 -2.97 9.68 0.69
CA GLU A 39 -2.77 10.53 1.87
C GLU A 39 -1.76 9.89 2.83
N TYR A 40 -1.84 8.57 3.00
CA TYR A 40 -0.95 7.85 3.90
C TYR A 40 -0.78 6.39 3.49
N ILE A 41 0.45 5.89 3.50
CA ILE A 41 0.76 4.48 3.24
C ILE A 41 1.75 3.96 4.26
N PHE A 42 1.44 2.79 4.82
CA PHE A 42 2.29 2.13 5.78
C PHE A 42 2.42 0.64 5.48
N VAL A 43 3.63 0.12 5.62
CA VAL A 43 3.93 -1.31 5.61
C VAL A 43 4.77 -1.62 6.84
N ASN A 44 4.30 -2.59 7.61
CA ASN A 44 5.00 -3.08 8.80
C ASN A 44 6.42 -3.54 8.41
N PRO A 45 7.48 -3.08 9.12
CA PRO A 45 8.88 -3.38 8.79
C PRO A 45 9.19 -4.84 8.45
N ILE A 46 8.58 -5.80 9.15
CA ILE A 46 8.81 -7.24 8.97
C ILE A 46 8.38 -7.70 7.56
N PHE A 47 7.42 -7.02 6.95
CA PHE A 47 6.85 -7.34 5.64
C PHE A 47 7.33 -6.40 4.52
N ARG A 48 8.25 -5.47 4.81
CA ARG A 48 8.83 -4.58 3.79
C ARG A 48 9.69 -5.35 2.77
N LYS A 49 9.90 -4.73 1.62
CA LYS A 49 10.65 -5.28 0.46
C LYS A 49 10.02 -6.55 -0.17
N ARG A 50 8.75 -6.85 0.14
CA ARG A 50 7.99 -7.99 -0.44
C ARG A 50 6.90 -7.57 -1.42
N GLY A 51 6.98 -6.35 -1.95
CA GLY A 51 5.99 -5.82 -2.90
C GLY A 51 4.66 -5.36 -2.30
N LEU A 52 4.46 -5.41 -0.98
CA LEU A 52 3.16 -5.08 -0.36
C LEU A 52 2.71 -3.64 -0.64
N ALA A 53 3.61 -2.66 -0.54
CA ALA A 53 3.30 -1.26 -0.86
C ALA A 53 2.83 -1.12 -2.32
N LYS A 54 3.49 -1.82 -3.26
CA LYS A 54 3.09 -1.82 -4.67
C LYS A 54 1.71 -2.45 -4.88
N LYS A 55 1.40 -3.52 -4.14
CA LYS A 55 0.07 -4.16 -4.16
C LYS A 55 -1.01 -3.19 -3.67
N LEU A 56 -0.77 -2.50 -2.55
CA LEU A 56 -1.69 -1.48 -2.01
C LEU A 56 -1.95 -0.36 -3.03
N LEU A 57 -0.90 0.20 -3.65
CA LEU A 57 -1.04 1.24 -4.67
C LEU A 57 -1.79 0.76 -5.92
N LYS A 58 -1.60 -0.51 -6.31
CA LYS A 58 -2.34 -1.11 -7.43
C LYS A 58 -3.84 -1.18 -7.12
N LEU A 59 -4.21 -1.57 -5.90
CA LEU A 59 -5.61 -1.58 -5.47
C LEU A 59 -6.24 -0.18 -5.53
N VAL A 60 -5.51 0.86 -5.09
CA VAL A 60 -5.99 2.25 -5.21
C VAL A 60 -6.20 2.65 -6.66
N LYS A 61 -5.26 2.28 -7.56
CA LYS A 61 -5.36 2.58 -8.99
C LYS A 61 -6.54 1.86 -9.63
N GLU A 62 -6.74 0.59 -9.31
CA GLU A 62 -7.86 -0.23 -9.79
C GLU A 62 -9.20 0.30 -9.27
N LYS A 63 -9.26 0.69 -7.99
CA LYS A 63 -10.47 1.22 -7.36
C LYS A 63 -10.90 2.57 -7.92
N THR A 64 -9.95 3.49 -8.08
CA THR A 64 -10.23 4.88 -8.50
C THR A 64 -10.22 5.05 -10.01
N GLY A 65 -9.55 4.16 -10.75
CA GLY A 65 -9.28 4.34 -12.18
C GLY A 65 -8.38 5.54 -12.49
N LYS A 66 -7.79 6.19 -11.47
CA LYS A 66 -6.97 7.38 -11.59
C LYS A 66 -5.47 7.07 -11.51
N LYS A 67 -4.65 8.02 -11.96
CA LYS A 67 -3.21 7.98 -11.70
C LYS A 67 -2.98 8.23 -10.22
N ILE A 68 -2.12 7.43 -9.60
CA ILE A 68 -1.74 7.62 -8.20
C ILE A 68 -0.96 8.92 -8.03
N ILE A 69 -1.41 9.74 -7.09
CA ILE A 69 -0.74 10.96 -6.64
C ILE A 69 -0.37 10.75 -5.17
N PHE A 70 0.77 11.26 -4.70
CA PHE A 70 1.13 11.19 -3.28
C PHE A 70 0.94 12.58 -2.68
N GLN A 71 0.24 12.63 -1.55
CA GLN A 71 0.03 13.89 -0.83
C GLN A 71 1.35 14.41 -0.26
N ASN A 72 1.56 15.73 -0.34
CA ASN A 72 2.70 16.39 0.30
C ASN A 72 2.39 16.71 1.77
N PRO A 73 3.39 16.68 2.67
CA PRO A 73 4.79 16.32 2.41
C PRO A 73 5.02 14.80 2.32
N ILE A 74 5.93 14.38 1.44
CA ILE A 74 6.26 12.97 1.23
C ILE A 74 7.46 12.58 2.11
N SER A 75 7.38 11.44 2.79
CA SER A 75 8.51 10.93 3.58
C SER A 75 9.66 10.44 2.68
N PRO A 76 10.92 10.42 3.17
CA PRO A 76 12.06 9.90 2.39
C PRO A 76 11.87 8.45 1.89
N LEU A 77 11.09 7.64 2.62
CA LEU A 77 10.74 6.29 2.19
C LEU A 77 9.65 6.30 1.10
N GLY A 78 8.67 7.20 1.20
CA GLY A 78 7.67 7.44 0.17
C GLY A 78 8.29 7.91 -1.15
N GLU A 79 9.29 8.80 -1.10
CA GLU A 79 10.03 9.21 -2.30
C GLU A 79 10.76 8.05 -2.98
N LYS A 80 11.38 7.15 -2.19
CA LYS A 80 12.00 5.93 -2.72
C LYS A 80 10.97 5.01 -3.36
N LEU A 81 9.78 4.90 -2.77
CA LEU A 81 8.68 4.14 -3.33
C LEU A 81 8.23 4.73 -4.68
N LEU A 82 8.01 6.04 -4.75
CA LEU A 82 7.69 6.80 -5.96
C LEU A 82 8.69 6.55 -7.09
N LYS A 83 9.99 6.71 -6.81
CA LYS A 83 11.07 6.41 -7.77
C LYS A 83 11.03 4.96 -8.26
N SER A 84 10.62 4.03 -7.39
CA SER A 84 10.54 2.60 -7.75
C SER A 84 9.31 2.23 -8.60
N ILE A 85 8.25 3.04 -8.57
CA ILE A 85 7.02 2.84 -9.37
C ILE A 85 6.99 3.70 -10.63
N ALA A 86 7.79 4.76 -10.73
CA ALA A 86 7.91 5.56 -11.96
C ALA A 86 8.31 4.72 -13.19
N LYS A 87 8.96 3.56 -12.97
CA LYS A 87 9.26 2.53 -13.98
C LYS A 87 8.04 1.73 -14.48
N TRP A 88 6.85 1.95 -13.92
CA TRP A 88 5.59 1.33 -14.38
C TRP A 88 4.91 2.12 -15.51
N SER A 89 5.51 3.26 -15.90
CA SER A 89 5.05 4.14 -16.98
C SER A 89 5.65 3.72 -18.32
#